data_AF-A0A7Y5XW63-F1
#
_entry.id   AF-A0A7Y5XW63-F1
#
_cell.length_a   1.000
_cell.length_b   1.000
_cell.length_c   1.000
_cell.angle_alpha   90.00
_cell.angle_beta   90.00
_cell.angle_gamma   90.00
#
_symmetry.space_group_name_H-M   'P 1'
#
loop_
_entity.id
_entity.type
_entity.pdbx_description
1 polymer ?
#
loop_
_entity_poly.entity_id
_entity_poly.type
_entity_poly.pdbx_seq_one_letter_code
_entity_poly.pdbx_strand_id
1 'polypeptide(L)'
;MPKTLGLVADPVVVAETVEQIGPAVASRLRGDWHVRTDEQTFAAGQELSELSQRAEQLADEHGWDAVIGLTDLPIVVDGRIVLADLSPEERVAVLSVPALGPLTLGRRLRSAVVRVAAALEDDERRRVVPIDRGGHARLVLGMVAANRPVRLVRHLTSAGAAALATTAIALMNSNVWLLSDRLAPPRLAAAALLSIAIMVSWLIVRYGLWEPGDEEGEGILPAGRKRAALFNAATVLTLAAGVIALYVLLLVVA
;
A
#
# COMPACT_ATOMS: atom_id res chain seq x y z
N MET A 1 -37.34 1.95 -6.14
CA MET A 1 -36.62 3.23 -6.05
C MET A 1 -35.16 2.93 -6.38
N PRO A 2 -34.45 3.79 -7.13
CA PRO A 2 -33.03 3.59 -7.40
C PRO A 2 -32.25 3.69 -6.08
N LYS A 3 -31.40 2.71 -5.81
CA LYS A 3 -30.52 2.67 -4.64
C LYS A 3 -29.18 3.32 -4.97
N THR A 4 -28.52 3.93 -4.00
CA THR A 4 -27.23 4.60 -4.17
C THR A 4 -26.16 3.94 -3.32
N LEU A 5 -25.08 3.50 -3.96
CA LEU A 5 -23.86 2.99 -3.33
C LEU A 5 -22.79 4.09 -3.36
N GLY A 6 -22.36 4.54 -2.19
CA GLY A 6 -21.18 5.40 -2.04
C GLY A 6 -19.89 4.59 -2.07
N LEU A 7 -18.95 4.96 -2.92
CA LEU A 7 -17.56 4.52 -2.85
C LEU A 7 -16.72 5.71 -2.39
N VAL A 8 -16.16 5.61 -1.20
CA VAL A 8 -15.32 6.67 -0.64
C VAL A 8 -13.89 6.17 -0.57
N ALA A 9 -12.96 6.93 -1.13
CA ALA A 9 -11.56 6.56 -1.17
C ALA A 9 -10.68 7.67 -0.60
N ASP A 10 -9.61 7.27 0.11
CA ASP A 10 -8.56 8.18 0.53
C ASP A 10 -7.85 8.79 -0.70
N PRO A 11 -7.50 10.09 -0.73
CA PRO A 11 -6.82 10.72 -1.86
C PRO A 11 -5.48 10.07 -2.27
N VAL A 12 -4.80 9.36 -1.35
CA VAL A 12 -3.61 8.57 -1.71
C VAL A 12 -3.99 7.28 -2.45
N VAL A 13 -5.18 6.75 -2.14
CA VAL A 13 -5.82 5.56 -2.72
C VAL A 13 -6.59 5.93 -3.97
N VAL A 14 -5.96 5.72 -5.11
CA VAL A 14 -6.63 5.15 -6.30
C VAL A 14 -7.95 5.84 -6.75
N ALA A 15 -8.15 7.14 -6.48
CA ALA A 15 -9.36 7.90 -6.86
C ALA A 15 -9.69 7.71 -8.36
N GLU A 16 -8.66 7.77 -9.21
CA GLU A 16 -8.77 7.58 -10.66
C GLU A 16 -9.24 6.16 -11.06
N THR A 17 -8.93 5.11 -10.29
CA THR A 17 -9.47 3.76 -10.58
C THR A 17 -10.87 3.60 -9.99
N VAL A 18 -11.19 4.28 -8.89
CA VAL A 18 -12.50 4.21 -8.24
C VAL A 18 -13.59 4.82 -9.12
N GLU A 19 -13.31 5.97 -9.75
CA GLU A 19 -14.19 6.55 -10.77
C GLU A 19 -14.39 5.60 -11.96
N GLN A 20 -13.30 4.98 -12.45
CA GLN A 20 -13.36 4.07 -13.60
C GLN A 20 -14.14 2.78 -13.34
N ILE A 21 -14.19 2.29 -12.09
CA ILE A 21 -14.92 1.05 -11.77
C ILE A 21 -16.40 1.28 -11.50
N GLY A 22 -16.83 2.50 -11.16
CA GLY A 22 -18.22 2.80 -10.75
C GLY A 22 -19.28 2.23 -11.69
N PRO A 23 -19.25 2.52 -13.01
CA PRO A 23 -20.21 1.96 -13.98
C PRO A 23 -20.15 0.42 -14.09
N ALA A 24 -18.95 -0.15 -13.98
CA ALA A 24 -18.72 -1.59 -14.07
C ALA A 24 -19.13 -2.36 -12.81
N VAL A 25 -19.23 -1.66 -11.67
CA VAL A 25 -19.82 -2.14 -10.41
C VAL A 25 -21.34 -2.06 -10.49
N ALA A 26 -21.91 -0.90 -10.84
CA ALA A 26 -23.36 -0.70 -10.97
C ALA A 26 -24.03 -1.77 -11.83
N SER A 27 -23.45 -2.05 -13.01
CA SER A 27 -23.95 -3.06 -13.96
C SER A 27 -23.91 -4.51 -13.47
N ARG A 28 -23.22 -4.80 -12.36
CA ARG A 28 -23.10 -6.15 -11.79
C ARG A 28 -23.91 -6.34 -10.51
N LEU A 29 -24.42 -5.28 -9.91
CA LEU A 29 -25.29 -5.35 -8.74
C LEU A 29 -26.70 -5.76 -9.18
N ARG A 30 -27.43 -6.44 -8.29
CA ARG A 30 -28.82 -6.81 -8.55
C ARG A 30 -29.72 -5.64 -8.22
N GLY A 31 -30.55 -5.22 -9.17
CA GLY A 31 -31.47 -4.09 -8.99
C GLY A 31 -30.94 -2.79 -9.60
N ASP A 32 -31.62 -1.70 -9.28
CA ASP A 32 -31.37 -0.38 -9.85
C ASP A 32 -30.40 0.40 -8.95
N TRP A 33 -29.10 0.11 -9.08
CA TRP A 33 -28.04 0.72 -8.27
C TRP A 33 -27.28 1.81 -9.04
N HIS A 34 -27.15 2.98 -8.42
CA HIS A 34 -26.25 4.04 -8.84
C HIS A 34 -25.02 4.07 -7.94
N VAL A 35 -23.85 4.05 -8.55
CA VAL A 35 -22.59 4.17 -7.81
C VAL A 35 -22.14 5.62 -7.86
N ARG A 36 -21.94 6.23 -6.68
CA ARG A 36 -21.33 7.55 -6.54
C ARG A 36 -19.95 7.40 -5.92
N THR A 37 -19.01 8.16 -6.43
CA THR A 37 -17.64 8.17 -5.93
C THR A 37 -17.40 9.50 -5.23
N ASP A 38 -16.79 9.46 -4.06
CA ASP A 38 -16.37 10.66 -3.33
C ASP A 38 -14.92 10.49 -2.87
N GLU A 39 -14.14 11.56 -2.97
CA GLU A 39 -12.74 11.60 -2.57
C GLU A 39 -12.67 12.36 -1.24
N GLN A 40 -12.51 11.62 -0.14
CA GLN A 40 -12.34 12.20 1.18
C GLN A 40 -11.21 11.51 1.91
N THR A 41 -10.41 12.27 2.64
CA THR A 41 -9.38 11.73 3.53
C THR A 41 -10.06 10.87 4.59
N PHE A 42 -10.00 9.55 4.38
CA PHE A 42 -10.50 8.53 5.29
C PHE A 42 -9.60 8.50 6.55
N ALA A 43 -8.31 8.75 6.40
CA ALA A 43 -7.28 8.59 7.42
C ALA A 43 -7.17 9.72 8.49
N ALA A 44 -8.27 10.36 8.91
CA ALA A 44 -8.22 11.16 10.14
C ALA A 44 -8.10 10.26 11.39
N GLY A 45 -8.57 9.02 11.28
CA GLY A 45 -8.52 7.99 12.31
C GLY A 45 -7.67 6.78 11.92
N GLN A 46 -6.88 6.26 12.86
CA GLN A 46 -6.11 5.02 12.65
C GLN A 46 -6.87 3.76 13.11
N GLU A 47 -8.09 3.94 13.62
CA GLU A 47 -8.95 2.86 14.09
C GLU A 47 -10.09 2.52 13.12
N LEU A 48 -10.46 1.23 13.11
CA LEU A 48 -11.43 0.72 12.14
C LEU A 48 -12.85 1.20 12.48
N SER A 49 -13.11 1.38 13.77
CA SER A 49 -14.31 2.02 14.32
C SER A 49 -14.47 3.45 13.81
N GLU A 50 -13.43 4.27 13.88
CA GLU A 50 -13.45 5.66 13.40
C GLU A 50 -13.70 5.74 11.90
N LEU A 51 -13.08 4.85 11.11
CA LEU A 51 -13.34 4.77 9.67
C LEU A 51 -14.77 4.36 9.35
N SER A 52 -15.29 3.37 10.07
CA SER A 52 -16.65 2.86 9.86
C SER A 52 -17.68 3.92 10.21
N GLN A 53 -17.50 4.59 11.34
CA GLN A 53 -18.34 5.70 11.79
C GLN A 53 -18.30 6.87 10.81
N ARG A 54 -17.12 7.23 10.28
CA ARG A 54 -17.02 8.30 9.28
C ARG A 54 -17.71 7.91 7.97
N ALA A 55 -17.59 6.66 7.55
CA ALA A 55 -18.28 6.15 6.38
C ALA A 55 -19.81 6.21 6.56
N GLU A 56 -20.32 5.78 7.71
CA GLU A 56 -21.74 5.85 8.07
C GLU A 56 -22.26 7.29 8.01
N GLN A 57 -21.53 8.22 8.63
CA GLN A 57 -21.88 9.63 8.61
C GLN A 57 -21.96 10.18 7.18
N LEU A 58 -21.06 9.76 6.29
CA LEU A 58 -21.11 10.14 4.87
C LEU A 58 -22.32 9.57 4.15
N ALA A 59 -22.69 8.32 4.48
CA ALA A 59 -23.89 7.70 3.92
C ALA A 59 -25.14 8.49 4.34
N ASP A 60 -25.21 8.91 5.61
CA ASP A 60 -26.33 9.70 6.12
C ASP A 60 -26.38 11.12 5.53
N GLU A 61 -25.23 11.82 5.46
CA GLU A 61 -25.11 13.15 4.87
C GLU A 61 -25.57 13.19 3.41
N HIS A 62 -25.26 12.16 2.64
CA HIS A 62 -25.56 12.09 1.20
C HIS A 62 -26.81 11.27 0.87
N GLY A 63 -27.47 10.68 1.87
CA GLY A 63 -28.63 9.81 1.69
C GLY A 63 -28.33 8.54 0.87
N TRP A 64 -27.16 7.93 1.08
CA TRP A 64 -26.77 6.69 0.42
C TRP A 64 -27.37 5.46 1.14
N ASP A 65 -27.74 4.45 0.35
CA ASP A 65 -28.29 3.19 0.86
C ASP A 65 -27.20 2.27 1.42
N ALA A 66 -25.96 2.42 0.94
CA ALA A 66 -24.78 1.74 1.48
C ALA A 66 -23.51 2.51 1.12
N VAL A 67 -22.44 2.30 1.90
CA VAL A 67 -21.13 2.93 1.68
C VAL A 67 -20.00 1.91 1.80
N ILE A 68 -19.05 1.98 0.88
CA ILE A 68 -17.81 1.20 0.92
C ILE A 68 -16.63 2.16 0.98
N GLY A 69 -15.97 2.18 2.14
CA GLY A 69 -14.71 2.88 2.36
C GLY A 69 -13.53 2.08 1.80
N LEU A 70 -12.66 2.75 1.04
CA LEU A 70 -11.46 2.19 0.44
C LEU A 70 -10.23 2.80 1.10
N THR A 71 -9.48 1.99 1.84
CA THR A 71 -8.28 2.43 2.57
C THR A 71 -6.98 1.88 1.95
N ASP A 72 -5.90 2.67 2.02
CA ASP A 72 -4.52 2.25 1.70
C ASP A 72 -3.87 1.46 2.83
N LEU A 73 -4.54 1.35 3.98
CA LEU A 73 -4.06 0.61 5.12
C LEU A 73 -4.54 -0.85 5.09
N PRO A 74 -3.73 -1.79 5.60
CA PRO A 74 -4.18 -3.16 5.86
C PRO A 74 -5.24 -3.15 6.98
N ILE A 75 -6.34 -3.89 6.84
CA ILE A 75 -7.34 -4.02 7.91
C ILE A 75 -7.06 -5.28 8.73
N VAL A 76 -7.21 -5.20 10.04
CA VAL A 76 -7.03 -6.31 10.97
C VAL A 76 -8.20 -6.37 11.92
N VAL A 77 -8.79 -7.57 11.99
CA VAL A 77 -9.87 -7.89 12.94
C VAL A 77 -9.47 -9.17 13.66
N ASP A 78 -9.60 -9.20 14.99
CA ASP A 78 -9.18 -10.33 15.84
C ASP A 78 -7.74 -10.81 15.58
N GLY A 79 -6.81 -9.86 15.36
CA GLY A 79 -5.40 -10.17 15.11
C GLY A 79 -5.09 -10.80 13.75
N ARG A 80 -6.08 -10.90 12.83
CA ARG A 80 -5.91 -11.42 11.47
C ARG A 80 -6.10 -10.34 10.43
N ILE A 81 -5.22 -10.30 9.43
CA ILE A 81 -5.36 -9.35 8.32
C ILE A 81 -6.49 -9.80 7.41
N VAL A 82 -7.38 -8.87 7.07
CA VAL A 82 -8.63 -9.11 6.35
C VAL A 82 -8.69 -8.20 5.14
N LEU A 83 -9.40 -8.66 4.11
CA LEU A 83 -9.63 -7.89 2.89
C LEU A 83 -10.66 -6.80 3.13
N ALA A 84 -11.72 -7.12 3.88
CA ALA A 84 -12.78 -6.19 4.21
C ALA A 84 -13.43 -6.52 5.55
N ASP A 85 -13.92 -5.50 6.22
CA ASP A 85 -14.83 -5.60 7.36
C ASP A 85 -16.19 -5.03 6.94
N LEU A 86 -17.26 -5.77 7.18
CA LEU A 86 -18.63 -5.42 6.75
C LEU A 86 -19.49 -5.29 7.99
N SER A 87 -20.18 -4.16 8.11
CA SER A 87 -21.20 -3.88 9.11
C SER A 87 -22.54 -3.62 8.39
N PRO A 88 -23.31 -4.67 8.04
CA PRO A 88 -24.57 -4.49 7.32
C PRO A 88 -25.61 -3.67 8.10
N GLU A 89 -25.63 -3.78 9.44
CA GLU A 89 -26.50 -2.97 10.32
C GLU A 89 -26.24 -1.46 10.13
N GLU A 90 -24.98 -1.07 9.97
CA GLU A 90 -24.53 0.31 9.73
C GLU A 90 -24.57 0.67 8.23
N ARG A 91 -24.85 -0.30 7.34
CA ARG A 91 -24.77 -0.17 5.87
C ARG A 91 -23.37 0.19 5.37
N VAL A 92 -22.35 -0.17 6.13
CA VAL A 92 -20.95 0.22 5.91
C VAL A 92 -20.08 -1.00 5.65
N ALA A 93 -19.13 -0.87 4.72
CA ALA A 93 -17.98 -1.76 4.68
C ALA A 93 -16.69 -0.97 4.47
N VAL A 94 -15.59 -1.47 5.04
CA VAL A 94 -14.25 -0.93 4.84
C VAL A 94 -13.40 -1.98 4.14
N LEU A 95 -12.73 -1.61 3.05
CA LEU A 95 -11.96 -2.51 2.19
C LEU A 95 -10.50 -2.07 2.10
N SER A 96 -9.60 -3.01 2.35
CA SER A 96 -8.16 -2.81 2.23
C SER A 96 -7.72 -2.95 0.78
N VAL A 97 -7.43 -1.82 0.13
CA VAL A 97 -6.92 -1.79 -1.23
C VAL A 97 -5.56 -2.48 -1.40
N PRO A 98 -4.56 -2.33 -0.49
CA PRO A 98 -3.28 -3.02 -0.69
C PRO A 98 -3.43 -4.55 -0.70
N ALA A 99 -4.43 -5.12 -0.01
CA ALA A 99 -4.68 -6.57 0.00
C ALA A 99 -5.04 -7.15 -1.40
N LEU A 100 -5.49 -6.30 -2.33
CA LEU A 100 -5.77 -6.69 -3.72
C LEU A 100 -4.50 -6.87 -4.57
N GLY A 101 -3.40 -6.24 -4.12
CA GLY A 101 -2.11 -6.19 -4.77
C GLY A 101 -2.06 -5.26 -5.98
N PRO A 102 -0.84 -5.00 -6.49
CA PRO A 102 -0.63 -4.02 -7.56
C PRO A 102 -1.04 -4.53 -8.95
N LEU A 103 -1.05 -5.86 -9.13
CA LEU A 103 -1.40 -6.47 -10.40
C LEU A 103 -2.92 -6.64 -10.51
N THR A 104 -3.49 -6.22 -11.64
CA THR A 104 -4.94 -6.35 -11.94
C THR A 104 -5.85 -5.64 -10.92
N LEU A 105 -5.34 -4.60 -10.26
CA LEU A 105 -6.02 -3.88 -9.18
C LEU A 105 -7.46 -3.51 -9.54
N GLY A 106 -7.70 -2.84 -10.67
CA GLY A 106 -9.06 -2.45 -11.08
C GLY A 106 -10.04 -3.62 -11.26
N ARG A 107 -9.59 -4.76 -11.80
CA ARG A 107 -10.44 -5.95 -11.94
C ARG A 107 -10.81 -6.54 -10.58
N ARG A 108 -9.83 -6.63 -9.67
CA ARG A 108 -10.01 -7.21 -8.34
C ARG A 108 -10.79 -6.30 -7.41
N LEU A 109 -10.53 -5.00 -7.46
CA LEU A 109 -11.28 -3.99 -6.71
C LEU A 109 -12.75 -4.04 -7.10
N ARG A 110 -13.06 -3.99 -8.40
CA ARG A 110 -14.43 -4.15 -8.89
C ARG A 110 -15.08 -5.44 -8.39
N SER A 111 -14.40 -6.59 -8.52
CA SER A 111 -14.93 -7.86 -8.05
C SER A 111 -15.12 -7.90 -6.53
N ALA A 112 -14.26 -7.24 -5.76
CA ALA A 112 -14.38 -7.16 -4.31
C ALA A 112 -15.53 -6.25 -3.89
N VAL A 113 -15.63 -5.05 -4.49
CA VAL A 113 -16.73 -4.09 -4.27
C VAL A 113 -18.09 -4.74 -4.58
N VAL A 114 -18.24 -5.42 -5.72
CA VAL A 114 -19.50 -6.10 -6.07
C VAL A 114 -19.86 -7.17 -5.05
N ARG A 115 -18.89 -7.97 -4.58
CA ARG A 115 -19.14 -9.01 -3.57
C ARG A 115 -19.50 -8.42 -2.21
N VAL A 116 -18.83 -7.33 -1.81
CA VAL A 116 -19.07 -6.66 -0.54
C VAL A 116 -20.43 -5.97 -0.55
N ALA A 117 -20.76 -5.23 -1.60
CA ALA A 117 -22.06 -4.59 -1.76
C ALA A 117 -23.21 -5.61 -1.75
N ALA A 118 -23.06 -6.75 -2.44
CA ALA A 118 -24.05 -7.83 -2.38
C ALA A 118 -24.18 -8.42 -0.97
N ALA A 119 -23.07 -8.57 -0.25
CA ALA A 119 -23.09 -9.08 1.12
C ALA A 119 -23.71 -8.09 2.12
N LEU A 120 -23.62 -6.78 1.88
CA LEU A 120 -24.32 -5.77 2.67
C LEU A 120 -25.84 -5.79 2.46
N GLU A 121 -26.34 -6.28 1.32
CA GLU A 121 -27.78 -6.45 1.08
C GLU A 121 -28.34 -7.74 1.68
N ASP A 122 -27.59 -8.83 1.63
CA ASP A 122 -28.08 -10.19 1.95
C ASP A 122 -27.87 -10.60 3.41
N ASP A 123 -26.96 -9.96 4.15
CA ASP A 123 -26.55 -10.34 5.50
C ASP A 123 -26.95 -9.26 6.51
N GLU A 124 -27.41 -9.66 7.70
CA GLU A 124 -27.73 -8.71 8.80
C GLU A 124 -26.58 -8.63 9.80
N ARG A 125 -25.60 -9.54 9.76
CA ARG A 125 -24.56 -9.63 10.78
C ARG A 125 -23.24 -9.06 10.29
N ARG A 126 -22.50 -8.44 11.22
CA ARG A 126 -21.11 -8.03 10.98
C ARG A 126 -20.30 -9.23 10.49
N ARG A 127 -19.57 -9.04 9.39
CA ARG A 127 -18.83 -10.10 8.71
C ARG A 127 -17.48 -9.62 8.24
N VAL A 128 -16.49 -10.47 8.40
CA VAL A 128 -15.13 -10.22 7.96
C VAL A 128 -14.82 -11.06 6.72
N VAL A 129 -14.22 -10.43 5.70
CA VAL A 129 -13.75 -11.12 4.49
C VAL A 129 -12.25 -11.41 4.65
N PRO A 130 -11.83 -12.66 4.84
CA PRO A 130 -10.42 -12.99 5.01
C PRO A 130 -9.63 -12.80 3.72
N ILE A 131 -8.32 -12.59 3.87
CA ILE A 131 -7.38 -12.63 2.76
C ILE A 131 -7.14 -14.10 2.35
N ASP A 132 -7.18 -14.40 1.05
CA ASP A 132 -6.83 -15.72 0.53
C ASP A 132 -5.32 -16.01 0.65
N ARG A 133 -4.89 -17.27 0.50
CA ARG A 133 -3.47 -17.67 0.65
C ARG A 133 -2.49 -16.83 -0.18
N GLY A 134 -2.88 -16.41 -1.39
CA GLY A 134 -2.06 -15.54 -2.24
C GLY A 134 -2.15 -14.06 -1.88
N GLY A 135 -3.16 -13.66 -1.11
CA GLY A 135 -3.42 -12.28 -0.75
C GLY A 135 -2.42 -11.69 0.24
N HIS A 136 -1.76 -12.48 1.08
CA HIS A 136 -0.69 -11.97 1.96
C HIS A 136 0.52 -11.44 1.17
N ALA A 137 0.98 -12.19 0.15
CA ALA A 137 2.07 -11.72 -0.71
C ALA A 137 1.66 -10.47 -1.50
N ARG A 138 0.40 -10.45 -1.97
CA ARG A 138 -0.16 -9.30 -2.68
C ARG A 138 -0.30 -8.08 -1.80
N LEU A 139 -0.64 -8.25 -0.53
CA LEU A 139 -0.71 -7.18 0.45
C LEU A 139 0.65 -6.50 0.59
N VAL A 140 1.72 -7.28 0.80
CA VAL A 140 3.08 -6.74 0.90
C VAL A 140 3.48 -6.02 -0.38
N LEU A 141 3.24 -6.63 -1.54
CA LEU A 141 3.50 -5.97 -2.83
C LEU A 141 2.63 -4.73 -3.05
N GLY A 142 1.40 -4.73 -2.54
CA GLY A 142 0.44 -3.63 -2.60
C GLY A 142 0.90 -2.46 -1.74
N MET A 143 1.39 -2.71 -0.52
CA MET A 143 2.01 -1.71 0.35
C MET A 143 3.25 -1.09 -0.29
N VAL A 144 4.11 -1.91 -0.91
CA VAL A 144 5.30 -1.44 -1.64
C VAL A 144 4.91 -0.55 -2.83
N ALA A 145 3.87 -0.94 -3.58
CA ALA A 145 3.40 -0.17 -4.73
C ALA A 145 2.67 1.12 -4.31
N ALA A 146 1.96 1.11 -3.17
CA ALA A 146 1.33 2.29 -2.59
C ALA A 146 2.36 3.38 -2.27
N ASN A 147 3.59 2.99 -1.92
CA ASN A 147 4.73 3.90 -1.70
C ASN A 147 5.30 4.55 -3.00
N ARG A 148 4.52 4.58 -4.10
CA ARG A 148 4.84 5.09 -5.46
C ARG A 148 6.34 5.25 -5.76
N PRO A 149 7.14 4.17 -5.73
CA PRO A 149 8.60 4.24 -5.73
C PRO A 149 9.16 4.87 -7.02
N VAL A 150 8.48 4.68 -8.16
CA VAL A 150 8.88 5.28 -9.45
C VAL A 150 8.82 6.80 -9.42
N ARG A 151 7.87 7.38 -8.67
CA ARG A 151 7.76 8.84 -8.51
C ARG A 151 8.87 9.36 -7.61
N LEU A 152 9.21 8.61 -6.55
CA LEU A 152 10.34 8.90 -5.67
C LEU A 152 11.67 8.91 -6.43
N VAL A 153 11.91 7.90 -7.28
CA VAL A 153 13.12 7.80 -8.12
C VAL A 153 13.24 9.00 -9.08
N ARG A 154 12.12 9.49 -9.65
CA ARG A 154 12.13 10.68 -10.52
C ARG A 154 12.52 11.96 -9.78
N HIS A 155 12.12 12.11 -8.51
CA HIS A 155 12.50 13.27 -7.69
C HIS A 155 13.94 13.20 -7.17
N LEU A 156 14.52 12.00 -7.06
CA LEU A 156 15.92 11.79 -6.69
C LEU A 156 16.91 11.95 -7.85
N THR A 157 16.47 12.33 -9.05
CA THR A 157 17.33 12.48 -10.23
C THR A 157 18.50 13.44 -10.02
N SER A 158 18.39 14.44 -9.12
CA SER A 158 19.51 15.32 -8.76
C SER A 158 20.57 14.62 -7.90
N ALA A 159 20.16 13.84 -6.90
CA ALA A 159 21.05 13.01 -6.10
C ALA A 159 21.65 11.86 -6.93
N GLY A 160 20.86 11.30 -7.85
CA GLY A 160 21.31 10.33 -8.85
C GLY A 160 22.35 10.92 -9.79
N ALA A 161 22.16 12.14 -10.27
CA ALA A 161 23.15 12.86 -11.09
C ALA A 161 24.45 13.13 -10.33
N ALA A 162 24.36 13.52 -9.05
CA ALA A 162 25.53 13.69 -8.20
C ALA A 162 26.27 12.36 -7.96
N ALA A 163 25.54 11.28 -7.67
CA ALA A 163 26.11 9.95 -7.51
C ALA A 163 26.78 9.43 -8.80
N LEU A 164 26.17 9.67 -9.96
CA LEU A 164 26.73 9.35 -11.26
C LEU A 164 28.01 10.15 -11.54
N ALA A 165 28.03 11.45 -11.23
CA ALA A 165 29.22 12.29 -11.35
C ALA A 165 30.35 11.81 -10.42
N THR A 166 30.04 11.49 -9.17
CA THR A 166 31.01 10.91 -8.22
C THR A 166 31.55 9.57 -8.71
N THR A 167 30.68 8.72 -9.27
CA THR A 167 31.07 7.42 -9.84
C THR A 167 31.96 7.57 -11.07
N ALA A 168 31.65 8.51 -11.97
CA ALA A 168 32.48 8.81 -13.14
C ALA A 168 33.88 9.29 -12.75
N ILE A 169 33.98 10.18 -11.75
CA ILE A 169 35.26 10.64 -11.21
C ILE A 169 36.05 9.48 -10.58
N ALA A 170 35.37 8.58 -9.85
CA ALA A 170 35.99 7.40 -9.25
C ALA A 170 36.51 6.41 -10.30
N LEU A 171 35.74 6.15 -11.37
CA LEU A 171 36.13 5.25 -12.47
C LEU A 171 37.32 5.76 -13.29
N MET A 172 37.47 7.09 -13.40
CA MET A 172 38.62 7.72 -14.06
C MET A 172 39.94 7.55 -13.28
N ASN A 173 39.86 7.12 -12.01
CA ASN A 173 41.02 6.97 -11.16
C ASN A 173 41.58 5.54 -11.19
N SER A 174 42.82 5.39 -11.67
CA SER A 174 43.53 4.11 -11.79
C SER A 174 43.69 3.36 -10.46
N ASN A 175 43.69 4.08 -9.33
CA ASN A 175 43.77 3.46 -8.01
C ASN A 175 42.55 2.60 -7.67
N VAL A 176 41.37 2.92 -8.21
CA VAL A 176 40.14 2.16 -7.95
C VAL A 176 40.22 0.78 -8.62
N TRP A 177 40.68 0.74 -9.87
CA TRP A 177 40.90 -0.51 -10.61
C TRP A 177 42.00 -1.37 -9.98
N LEU A 178 43.11 -0.74 -9.55
CA LEU A 178 44.21 -1.43 -8.89
C LEU A 178 43.81 -2.04 -7.54
N LEU A 179 42.92 -1.39 -6.79
CA LEU A 179 42.41 -1.91 -5.52
C LEU A 179 41.45 -3.08 -5.75
N SER A 180 40.65 -3.02 -6.82
CA SER A 180 39.77 -4.12 -7.25
C SER A 180 40.56 -5.37 -7.61
N ASP A 181 41.63 -5.22 -8.40
CA ASP A 181 42.46 -6.33 -8.86
C ASP A 181 43.28 -6.99 -7.72
N ARG A 182 43.49 -6.26 -6.62
CA ARG A 182 44.21 -6.74 -5.43
C ARG A 182 43.31 -7.36 -4.36
N LEU A 183 42.01 -7.12 -4.41
CA LEU A 183 41.06 -7.66 -3.44
C LEU A 183 40.41 -8.93 -3.99
N ALA A 184 40.45 -10.01 -3.20
CA ALA A 184 39.75 -11.23 -3.58
C ALA A 184 38.23 -10.96 -3.77
N PRO A 185 37.56 -11.61 -4.75
CA PRO A 185 36.13 -11.43 -5.02
C PRO A 185 35.19 -11.40 -3.79
N PRO A 186 35.35 -12.26 -2.77
CA PRO A 186 34.47 -12.21 -1.59
C PRO A 186 34.63 -10.94 -0.75
N ARG A 187 35.82 -10.32 -0.73
CA ARG A 187 36.06 -9.06 0.00
C ARG A 187 35.40 -7.89 -0.71
N LEU A 188 35.41 -7.87 -2.05
CA LEU A 188 34.70 -6.88 -2.85
C LEU A 188 33.19 -7.00 -2.65
N ALA A 189 32.65 -8.21 -2.66
CA ALA A 189 31.24 -8.46 -2.38
C ALA A 189 30.86 -7.98 -0.97
N ALA A 190 31.69 -8.25 0.05
CA ALA A 190 31.46 -7.78 1.41
C ALA A 190 31.47 -6.24 1.52
N ALA A 191 32.41 -5.57 0.84
CA ALA A 191 32.47 -4.10 0.83
C ALA A 191 31.24 -3.47 0.14
N ALA A 192 30.77 -4.06 -0.96
CA ALA A 192 29.55 -3.61 -1.65
C ALA A 192 28.30 -3.79 -0.77
N LEU A 193 28.14 -4.98 -0.15
CA LEU A 193 27.03 -5.25 0.77
C LEU A 193 27.07 -4.31 2.00
N LEU A 194 28.26 -4.03 2.53
CA LEU A 194 28.43 -3.09 3.64
C LEU A 194 28.05 -1.66 3.26
N SER A 195 28.43 -1.19 2.07
CA SER A 195 28.05 0.14 1.56
C SER A 195 26.53 0.27 1.40
N ILE A 196 25.88 -0.76 0.85
CA ILE A 196 24.42 -0.82 0.74
C ILE A 196 23.78 -0.78 2.13
N ALA A 197 24.27 -1.59 3.07
CA ALA A 197 23.74 -1.62 4.42
C ALA A 197 23.86 -0.25 5.10
N ILE A 198 25.01 0.42 4.98
CA ILE A 198 25.21 1.77 5.53
C ILE A 198 24.24 2.78 4.91
N MET A 199 24.07 2.76 3.58
CA MET A 199 23.15 3.67 2.89
C MET A 199 21.70 3.44 3.31
N VAL A 200 21.26 2.18 3.37
CA VAL A 200 19.91 1.79 3.80
C VAL A 200 19.69 2.17 5.27
N SER A 201 20.62 1.85 6.17
CA SER A 201 20.56 2.22 7.58
C SER A 201 20.49 3.74 7.77
N TRP A 202 21.28 4.51 7.02
CA TRP A 202 21.24 5.96 7.07
C TRP A 202 19.89 6.53 6.62
N LEU A 203 19.28 5.95 5.58
CA LEU A 203 17.99 6.38 5.07
C LEU A 203 16.86 6.07 6.06
N ILE A 204 16.91 4.91 6.71
CA ILE A 204 15.96 4.52 7.76
C ILE A 204 16.04 5.48 8.95
N VAL A 205 17.25 5.80 9.42
CA VAL A 205 17.47 6.71 10.57
C VAL A 205 17.09 8.14 10.19
N ARG A 206 17.51 8.64 9.02
CA ARG A 206 17.34 10.03 8.63
C ARG A 206 15.88 10.40 8.34
N TYR A 207 15.13 9.50 7.72
CA TYR A 207 13.72 9.75 7.38
C TYR A 207 12.74 9.25 8.45
N GLY A 208 13.24 8.76 9.60
CA GLY A 208 12.38 8.38 10.73
C GLY A 208 11.39 7.27 10.38
N LEU A 209 11.76 6.38 9.44
CA LEU A 209 10.88 5.32 8.93
C LEU A 209 10.59 4.22 9.96
N TRP A 210 11.18 4.32 11.16
CA TRP A 210 11.04 3.34 12.23
C TRP A 210 9.94 3.78 13.19
N GLU A 211 8.74 3.24 13.02
CA GLU A 211 7.62 3.47 13.92
C GLU A 211 7.81 2.65 15.22
N PRO A 212 7.87 3.31 16.39
CA PRO A 212 7.92 2.62 17.69
C PRO A 212 6.63 1.83 17.91
N GLY A 213 6.77 0.59 18.38
CA GLY A 213 5.64 -0.29 18.65
C GLY A 213 5.08 -0.05 20.03
N ASP A 214 4.25 0.98 20.17
CA ASP A 214 3.58 1.31 21.43
C ASP A 214 2.12 0.80 21.44
N GLU A 215 1.57 0.74 22.65
CA GLU A 215 0.68 -0.28 23.21
C GLU A 215 -0.82 -0.21 22.85
N GLU A 216 -1.47 -1.38 22.93
CA GLU A 216 -2.91 -1.64 23.19
C GLU A 216 -3.96 -0.73 22.51
N GLY A 217 -4.29 -1.04 21.26
CA GLY A 217 -5.45 -0.49 20.56
C GLY A 217 -6.00 -1.47 19.52
N GLU A 218 -7.31 -1.71 19.57
CA GLU A 218 -8.11 -2.44 18.57
C GLU A 218 -8.31 -1.57 17.31
N GLY A 219 -7.21 -1.24 16.62
CA GLY A 219 -7.23 -0.43 15.40
C GLY A 219 -7.31 -1.24 14.11
N ILE A 220 -7.27 -0.54 12.96
CA ILE A 220 -7.13 -1.09 11.59
C ILE A 220 -5.93 -2.04 11.48
N LEU A 221 -4.96 -1.91 12.38
CA LEU A 221 -3.93 -2.89 12.72
C LEU A 221 -3.96 -3.06 14.24
N PRO A 222 -3.74 -4.27 14.79
CA PRO A 222 -3.66 -4.43 16.23
C PRO A 222 -2.35 -3.76 16.66
N ALA A 223 -2.41 -2.90 17.67
CA ALA A 223 -1.21 -2.30 18.25
C ALA A 223 -0.24 -3.42 18.68
N GLY A 224 0.89 -3.53 17.99
CA GLY A 224 1.84 -4.61 18.22
C GLY A 224 2.85 -4.76 17.09
N ARG A 225 4.04 -5.28 17.45
CA ARG A 225 5.24 -5.50 16.61
C ARG A 225 5.00 -5.98 15.17
N LYS A 226 3.86 -6.61 14.87
CA LYS A 226 3.45 -7.04 13.53
C LYS A 226 3.10 -5.87 12.58
N ARG A 227 2.52 -4.77 13.07
CA ARG A 227 2.25 -3.54 12.30
C ARG A 227 3.55 -2.90 11.84
N ALA A 228 4.44 -2.62 12.81
CA ALA A 228 5.76 -2.10 12.54
C ALA A 228 6.57 -3.04 11.63
N ALA A 229 6.51 -4.35 11.83
CA ALA A 229 7.23 -5.31 10.97
C ALA A 229 6.77 -5.28 9.51
N LEU A 230 5.48 -5.10 9.22
CA LEU A 230 4.96 -5.03 7.86
C LEU A 230 5.36 -3.70 7.17
N PHE A 231 5.24 -2.58 7.86
CA PHE A 231 5.68 -1.27 7.36
C PHE A 231 7.21 -1.21 7.16
N ASN A 232 7.96 -1.75 8.11
CA ASN A 232 9.42 -1.85 8.04
C ASN A 232 9.85 -2.80 6.93
N ALA A 233 9.16 -3.94 6.74
CA ALA A 233 9.45 -4.87 5.67
C ALA A 233 9.16 -4.27 4.29
N ALA A 234 8.04 -3.56 4.12
CA ALA A 234 7.73 -2.87 2.87
C ALA A 234 8.77 -1.79 2.56
N THR A 235 9.17 -1.01 3.57
CA THR A 235 10.23 0.01 3.45
C THR A 235 11.56 -0.63 3.03
N VAL A 236 12.02 -1.65 3.77
CA VAL A 236 13.29 -2.34 3.48
C VAL A 236 13.26 -3.00 2.10
N LEU A 237 12.16 -3.66 1.72
CA LEU A 237 12.03 -4.31 0.42
C LEU A 237 12.02 -3.28 -0.72
N THR A 238 11.38 -2.12 -0.52
CA THR A 238 11.37 -1.01 -1.49
C THR A 238 12.75 -0.43 -1.69
N LEU A 239 13.49 -0.18 -0.59
CA LEU A 239 14.86 0.32 -0.64
C LEU A 239 15.80 -0.70 -1.28
N ALA A 240 15.69 -1.98 -0.91
CA ALA A 240 16.48 -3.05 -1.50
C ALA A 240 16.23 -3.20 -3.00
N ALA A 241 14.97 -3.17 -3.44
CA ALA A 241 14.62 -3.21 -4.87
C ALA A 241 15.19 -2.01 -5.64
N GLY A 242 15.13 -0.81 -5.06
CA GLY A 242 15.73 0.39 -5.65
C GLY A 242 17.25 0.30 -5.80
N VAL A 243 17.94 -0.22 -4.78
CA VAL A 243 19.39 -0.44 -4.81
C VAL A 243 19.77 -1.51 -5.85
N ILE A 244 19.04 -2.62 -5.90
CA ILE A 244 19.27 -3.69 -6.89
C ILE A 244 19.07 -3.15 -8.31
N ALA A 245 18.01 -2.37 -8.54
CA ALA A 245 17.75 -1.77 -9.86
C ALA A 245 18.85 -0.79 -10.28
N LEU A 246 19.34 0.04 -9.36
CA LEU A 246 20.47 0.94 -9.62
C LEU A 246 21.75 0.16 -9.94
N TYR A 247 22.01 -0.93 -9.22
CA TYR A 247 23.16 -1.79 -9.45
C TYR A 247 23.10 -2.47 -10.82
N VAL A 248 21.95 -3.01 -11.20
CA VAL A 248 21.73 -3.59 -12.54
C VAL A 248 21.92 -2.54 -13.63
N LEU A 249 21.40 -1.32 -13.45
CA LEU A 249 21.58 -0.22 -14.40
C LEU A 249 23.08 0.11 -14.58
N LEU A 250 23.83 0.21 -13.49
CA LEU A 250 25.27 0.47 -13.52
C LEU A 250 26.04 -0.66 -14.23
N LEU A 251 25.65 -1.92 -14.02
CA LEU A 251 26.29 -3.08 -14.66
C LEU A 251 25.99 -3.18 -16.16
N VAL A 252 24.88 -2.61 -16.63
CA VAL A 252 24.52 -2.53 -18.05
C VAL A 252 25.18 -1.34 -18.75
N VAL A 253 25.44 -0.25 -18.03
CA VAL A 253 26.10 0.96 -18.54
C VAL A 253 27.63 0.84 -18.54
N ALA A 254 28.19 0.04 -17.63
CA ALA A 254 29.62 -0.29 -17.56
C ALA A 254 30.00 -1.37 -18.57
#